data_AF-A0A351K9M3-F1
#
_entry.id   AF-A0A351K9M3-F1
#
_cell.length_a   1.000
_cell.length_b   1.000
_cell.length_c   1.000
_cell.angle_alpha   90.00
_cell.angle_beta   90.00
_cell.angle_gamma   90.00
#
_symmetry.space_group_name_H-M   'P 1'
#
loop_
_entity.id
_entity.type
_entity.pdbx_description
1 polymer ?
#
loop_
_entity_poly.entity_id
_entity_poly.type
_entity_poly.pdbx_seq_one_letter_code
_entity_poly.pdbx_strand_id
1 'polypeptide(L)'
;MTGRGSDTGLTWLGSDRPLARAVGRPMVRFLGIEASGGILLMVATVVALVWANSPWSGSYYDFWHTEVSFSIGDVVSLDANGHSLTLVEFVNDVLMAVFFFVVGL
;
A
#
# COMPACT_ATOMS: atom_id res chain seq x y z
N MET A 1 4.69 -19.51 -65.08
CA MET A 1 5.62 -19.46 -63.92
C MET A 1 4.84 -18.86 -62.76
N THR A 2 4.87 -19.57 -61.64
CA THR A 2 3.93 -19.60 -60.51
C THR A 2 3.86 -18.33 -59.67
N GLY A 3 2.64 -17.95 -59.27
CA GLY A 3 2.39 -16.98 -58.20
C GLY A 3 2.28 -17.64 -56.82
N ARG A 4 2.80 -16.95 -55.80
CA ARG A 4 2.47 -16.97 -54.36
C ARG A 4 3.55 -16.08 -53.71
N GLY A 5 3.28 -15.08 -52.88
CA GLY A 5 2.24 -14.91 -51.89
C GLY A 5 3.00 -14.42 -50.66
N SER A 6 2.68 -13.22 -50.20
CA SER A 6 3.29 -12.52 -49.06
C SER A 6 3.47 -13.40 -47.82
N ASP A 7 4.71 -13.47 -47.29
CA ASP A 7 4.98 -13.95 -45.93
C ASP A 7 4.54 -12.90 -44.91
N THR A 8 3.22 -12.77 -44.81
CA THR A 8 2.48 -12.27 -43.66
C THR A 8 2.69 -13.22 -42.49
N GLY A 9 3.07 -12.70 -41.33
CA GLY A 9 2.83 -13.39 -40.07
C GLY A 9 3.95 -13.25 -39.06
N LEU A 10 3.81 -12.22 -38.24
CA LEU A 10 4.34 -12.12 -36.88
C LEU A 10 4.15 -13.48 -36.13
N THR A 11 5.14 -14.36 -36.13
CA THR A 11 5.07 -15.71 -35.52
C THR A 11 5.27 -15.72 -34.00
N TRP A 12 5.35 -14.56 -33.35
CA TRP A 12 5.57 -14.43 -31.90
C TRP A 12 4.36 -14.78 -31.01
N LEU A 13 3.18 -15.00 -31.59
CA LEU A 13 1.94 -15.28 -30.84
C LEU A 13 1.68 -16.78 -30.58
N GLY A 14 2.61 -17.67 -30.94
CA GLY A 14 2.45 -19.12 -30.81
C GLY A 14 3.30 -19.80 -29.73
N SER A 15 3.69 -19.10 -28.65
CA SER A 15 4.52 -19.69 -27.60
C SER A 15 3.68 -20.29 -26.46
N ASP A 16 3.21 -21.52 -26.65
CA ASP A 16 2.63 -22.39 -25.62
C ASP A 16 3.69 -22.92 -24.63
N ARG A 17 4.37 -22.03 -23.90
CA ARG A 17 5.33 -22.46 -22.87
C ARG A 17 4.57 -22.78 -21.58
N PRO A 18 4.59 -24.04 -21.07
CA PRO A 18 3.92 -24.42 -19.82
C PRO A 18 4.41 -23.61 -18.61
N LEU A 19 5.62 -23.06 -18.73
CA LEU A 19 6.24 -22.14 -17.77
C LEU A 19 5.45 -20.82 -17.61
N ALA A 20 4.88 -20.28 -18.69
CA ALA A 20 4.06 -19.06 -18.63
C ALA A 20 2.73 -19.31 -17.91
N ARG A 21 2.17 -20.52 -18.00
CA ARG A 21 0.94 -20.92 -17.29
C ARG A 21 1.20 -21.22 -15.81
N ALA A 22 2.34 -21.84 -15.50
CA ALA A 22 2.75 -22.18 -14.14
C ALA A 22 3.21 -20.96 -13.33
N VAL A 23 3.85 -19.96 -13.96
CA VAL A 23 4.28 -18.72 -13.30
C VAL A 23 3.21 -17.62 -13.40
N GLY A 24 2.52 -17.52 -14.54
CA GLY A 24 1.51 -16.48 -14.77
C GLY A 24 0.26 -16.62 -13.90
N ARG A 25 -0.21 -17.84 -13.63
CA ARG A 25 -1.37 -18.06 -12.74
C ARG A 25 -1.15 -17.60 -11.29
N PRO A 26 -0.07 -18.00 -10.60
CA PRO A 26 0.21 -17.49 -9.26
C PRO A 26 0.50 -16.00 -9.28
N MET A 27 1.26 -15.46 -10.23
CA MET A 27 1.50 -14.01 -10.31
C MET A 27 0.22 -13.21 -10.52
N VAL A 28 -0.68 -13.61 -11.43
CA VAL A 28 -1.97 -12.92 -11.61
C VAL A 28 -2.83 -12.99 -10.34
N ARG A 29 -2.76 -14.09 -9.59
CA ARG A 29 -3.44 -14.22 -8.29
C ARG A 29 -2.82 -13.35 -7.20
N PHE A 30 -1.49 -13.27 -7.13
CA PHE A 30 -0.76 -12.38 -6.22
C PHE A 30 -1.03 -10.91 -6.56
N LEU A 31 -0.94 -10.52 -7.83
CA LEU A 31 -1.28 -9.17 -8.30
C LEU A 31 -2.74 -8.83 -7.99
N GLY A 32 -3.68 -9.78 -8.09
CA GLY A 32 -5.07 -9.53 -7.71
C GLY A 32 -5.24 -9.16 -6.23
N ILE A 33 -4.52 -9.86 -5.34
CA ILE A 33 -4.56 -9.62 -3.89
C ILE A 33 -3.80 -8.34 -3.54
N GLU A 34 -2.59 -8.16 -4.07
CA GLU A 34 -1.73 -7.00 -3.83
C GLU A 34 -2.30 -5.70 -4.43
N ALA A 35 -2.91 -5.77 -5.62
CA ALA A 35 -3.57 -4.63 -6.24
C ALA A 35 -4.74 -4.10 -5.41
N SER A 36 -5.49 -4.97 -4.72
CA SER A 36 -6.56 -4.52 -3.84
C SER A 36 -6.05 -3.65 -2.67
N GLY A 37 -4.92 -4.03 -2.07
CA GLY A 37 -4.27 -3.25 -1.02
C GLY A 37 -3.72 -1.93 -1.57
N GLY A 38 -3.08 -1.98 -2.74
CA GLY A 38 -2.57 -0.79 -3.43
C GLY A 38 -3.66 0.22 -3.81
N ILE A 39 -4.82 -0.25 -4.29
CA ILE A 39 -5.97 0.61 -4.61
C ILE A 39 -6.52 1.28 -3.35
N LEU A 40 -6.67 0.53 -2.25
CA LEU A 40 -7.12 1.09 -0.96
C LEU A 40 -6.16 2.17 -0.46
N LEU A 41 -4.85 1.93 -0.52
CA LEU A 41 -3.84 2.92 -0.14
C LEU A 41 -3.91 4.15 -1.03
N MET A 42 -4.04 3.98 -2.35
CA MET A 42 -4.15 5.09 -3.30
C MET A 42 -5.38 5.96 -3.01
N VAL A 43 -6.54 5.34 -2.75
CA VAL A 43 -7.75 6.07 -2.36
C VAL A 43 -7.54 6.83 -1.05
N ALA A 44 -6.94 6.19 -0.05
CA ALA A 44 -6.63 6.85 1.23
C ALA A 44 -5.68 8.05 1.03
N THR A 45 -4.65 7.92 0.19
CA THR A 45 -3.73 9.02 -0.15
C THR A 45 -4.47 10.17 -0.82
N VAL A 46 -5.33 9.90 -1.80
CA VAL A 46 -6.12 10.93 -2.47
C VAL A 46 -7.02 11.66 -1.47
N VAL A 47 -7.71 10.92 -0.59
CA VAL A 47 -8.54 11.51 0.47
C VAL A 47 -7.71 12.39 1.39
N ALA A 48 -6.54 11.92 1.83
CA ALA A 48 -5.64 12.69 2.68
C ALA A 48 -5.16 13.99 2.00
N LEU A 49 -4.79 13.94 0.71
CA LEU A 49 -4.40 15.12 -0.06
C LEU A 49 -5.54 16.11 -0.22
N VAL A 50 -6.75 15.64 -0.55
CA VAL A 50 -7.93 16.50 -0.67
C VAL A 50 -8.25 17.16 0.67
N TRP A 51 -8.17 16.41 1.78
CA TRP A 51 -8.42 16.95 3.11
C TRP A 51 -7.35 17.98 3.53
N ALA A 52 -6.07 17.68 3.32
CA ALA A 52 -4.98 18.60 3.65
C ALA A 52 -4.99 19.91 2.85
N ASN A 53 -5.46 19.87 1.59
CA ASN A 53 -5.56 21.05 0.72
C ASN A 53 -6.92 21.77 0.80
N SER A 54 -7.85 21.26 1.60
CA SER A 54 -9.19 21.84 1.78
C SER A 54 -9.16 23.05 2.73
N PRO A 55 -10.15 23.98 2.69
CA PRO A 55 -10.31 25.04 3.68
C PRO A 55 -10.35 24.57 5.15
N TRP A 56 -10.56 23.27 5.39
CA TRP A 56 -10.45 22.61 6.70
C TRP A 56 -9.04 22.06 6.99
N SER A 57 -8.00 22.54 6.31
CA SER A 57 -6.60 22.13 6.55
C SER A 57 -6.18 22.32 8.01
N GLY A 58 -6.72 23.33 8.70
CA GLY A 58 -6.52 23.52 10.14
C GLY A 58 -6.99 22.31 10.97
N SER A 59 -8.16 21.74 10.65
CA SER A 59 -8.66 20.57 11.38
C SER A 59 -7.86 19.30 11.08
N TYR A 60 -7.24 19.20 9.90
CA TYR A 60 -6.33 18.11 9.56
C TYR A 60 -5.03 18.22 10.39
N TYR A 61 -4.47 19.42 10.50
CA TYR A 61 -3.30 19.67 11.34
C TYR A 61 -3.61 19.40 12.81
N ASP A 62 -4.71 19.92 13.33
CA ASP A 62 -5.12 19.71 14.73
C ASP A 62 -5.36 18.22 15.02
N PHE A 63 -6.00 17.49 14.10
CA PHE A 63 -6.22 16.04 14.24
C PHE A 63 -4.91 15.25 14.34
N TRP A 64 -3.93 15.53 13.47
CA TRP A 64 -2.64 14.81 13.47
C TRP A 64 -1.68 15.24 14.58
N HIS A 65 -1.75 16.50 15.01
CA HIS A 65 -0.96 17.04 16.13
C HIS A 65 -1.68 16.90 17.48
N THR A 66 -2.85 16.26 17.51
CA THR A 66 -3.51 15.95 18.77
C THR A 66 -2.57 15.07 19.59
N GLU A 67 -2.26 15.55 20.79
CA GLU A 67 -1.46 14.83 21.78
C GLU A 67 -2.24 13.60 22.25
N VAL A 68 -1.71 12.41 21.95
CA VAL A 68 -2.28 11.14 22.38
C VAL A 68 -1.47 10.66 23.57
N SER A 69 -1.93 11.01 24.78
CA SER A 69 -1.43 10.41 26.02
C SER A 69 -2.33 9.23 26.39
N PHE A 70 -1.81 8.01 26.23
CA PHE A 70 -2.50 6.80 26.64
C PHE A 70 -1.76 6.20 27.83
N SER A 71 -2.32 6.38 29.04
CA SER A 71 -1.84 5.79 30.27
C SER A 71 -2.78 4.66 30.72
N ILE A 72 -2.23 3.44 30.83
CA ILE A 72 -2.91 2.33 31.50
C ILE A 72 -2.27 2.16 32.87
N GLY A 73 -2.90 2.76 33.88
CA GLY A 73 -2.41 2.76 35.27
C GLY A 73 -1.07 3.48 35.44
N ASP A 74 -0.38 3.20 36.54
CA ASP A 74 0.91 3.82 36.92
C ASP A 74 2.12 3.10 36.27
N VAL A 75 1.86 2.10 35.42
CA VAL A 75 2.86 1.13 34.95
C VAL A 75 3.16 1.21 33.46
N VAL A 76 2.24 1.76 32.65
CA VAL A 76 2.44 1.90 31.21
C VAL A 76 1.87 3.25 30.77
N SER A 77 2.72 4.27 30.81
CA SER A 77 2.52 5.51 30.09
C SER A 77 3.18 5.39 28.73
N LEU A 78 2.41 5.50 27.65
CA LEU A 78 2.97 5.72 26.31
C LEU A 78 3.48 7.17 26.25
N ASP A 79 4.60 7.42 26.93
CA ASP A 79 5.31 8.69 27.01
C ASP A 79 6.70 8.49 26.41
N ALA A 80 7.01 9.22 25.34
CA ALA A 80 8.35 9.24 24.78
C ALA A 80 9.20 10.18 25.63
N ASN A 81 9.80 9.66 26.70
CA ASN A 81 10.72 10.41 27.58
C ASN A 81 10.11 11.66 28.26
N GLY A 82 8.81 11.63 28.60
CA GLY A 82 8.13 12.75 29.28
C GLY A 82 7.49 13.79 28.35
N HIS A 83 7.36 13.46 27.06
CA HIS A 83 6.58 14.22 26.09
C HIS A 83 5.43 13.36 25.55
N SER A 84 4.26 13.98 25.45
CA SER A 84 3.08 13.43 24.81
C SER A 84 3.39 13.11 23.34
N LEU A 85 3.21 11.85 22.94
CA LEU A 85 3.32 11.49 21.53
C LEU A 85 2.14 12.10 20.76
N THR A 86 2.43 12.66 19.60
CA THR A 86 1.40 13.09 18.66
C THR A 86 0.73 11.86 18.02
N LEU A 87 -0.53 12.01 17.61
CA LEU A 87 -1.27 10.94 16.92
C LEU A 87 -0.50 10.40 15.69
N VAL A 88 0.21 11.29 14.97
CA VAL A 88 1.01 10.89 13.81
C VAL A 88 2.18 9.98 14.18
N GLU A 89 2.88 10.25 15.28
CA GLU A 89 3.99 9.42 15.76
C GLU A 89 3.50 8.05 16.21
N PHE A 90 2.41 8.02 16.99
CA PHE A 90 1.80 6.78 17.44
C PHE A 90 1.38 5.87 16.27
N VAL A 91 0.68 6.44 15.28
CA VAL A 91 0.24 5.66 14.10
C VAL A 91 1.44 5.15 13.31
N ASN A 92 2.50 5.94 13.16
CA ASN A 92 3.71 5.53 12.45
C ASN A 92 4.38 4.33 13.14
N ASP A 93 4.57 4.39 14.45
CA ASP A 93 5.18 3.31 15.24
C ASP A 93 4.37 2.01 15.16
N VAL A 94 3.04 2.11 15.32
CA VAL A 94 2.14 0.94 15.23
C VAL A 94 2.13 0.35 13.81
N LEU A 95 2.06 1.19 12.78
CA LEU A 95 2.01 0.74 11.39
C LEU A 95 3.33 0.07 10.99
N MET A 96 4.47 0.61 11.46
CA MET A 96 5.79 -0.01 11.30
C MET A 96 5.88 -1.36 12.03
N ALA A 97 5.36 -1.46 13.24
CA ALA A 97 5.32 -2.73 13.98
C ALA A 97 4.51 -3.81 13.23
N VAL A 98 3.32 -3.45 12.72
CA VAL A 98 2.50 -4.37 11.91
C VAL A 98 3.21 -4.73 10.61
N PHE A 99 3.85 -3.77 9.94
CA PHE A 99 4.61 -4.02 8.71
C PHE A 99 5.74 -5.02 8.93
N PHE A 100 6.57 -4.81 9.95
CA PHE A 100 7.65 -5.73 10.28
C PHE A 100 7.16 -7.10 10.71
N PHE A 101 6.02 -7.17 11.41
CA PHE A 101 5.39 -8.44 11.77
C PHE A 101 4.96 -9.24 10.54
N VAL A 102 4.31 -8.60 9.56
CA VAL A 102 3.88 -9.25 8.32
C VAL A 102 5.06 -9.65 7.43
N VAL A 103 6.08 -8.80 7.33
CA VAL A 103 7.30 -9.10 6.53
C VAL A 103 8.17 -10.16 7.20
N GLY A 104 8.15 -10.24 8.53
CA GLY A 104 8.93 -11.21 9.30
C GLY A 104 8.33 -12.61 9.38
N LEU A 105 7.05 -12.78 9.02
CA LEU A 105 6.32 -14.05 8.95
C LEU A 105 6.48 -14.72 7.58
#